data_AF-A0A7C5VD11-F1
#
_entry.id   AF-A0A7C5VD11-F1
#
_cell.length_a   1.000
_cell.length_b   1.000
_cell.length_c   1.000
_cell.angle_alpha   90.00
_cell.angle_beta   90.00
_cell.angle_gamma   90.00
#
_symmetry.space_group_name_H-M   'P 1'
#
loop_
_entity.id
_entity.type
_entity.pdbx_description
1 polymer ?
#
loop_
_entity_poly.entity_id
_entity_poly.type
_entity_poly.pdbx_seq_one_letter_code
_entity_poly.pdbx_strand_id
1 'polypeptide(L)'
;MSRSAPPQEDTVRLGTIEPLRRADLPRVVGPLALLGPGVVLASFGFGSGELIWWPYLTAKYGLALVWLMIPAGLMQWWINYELARYVVLTGESPWAAYTRISRVFSLLYWAFAIVTLAWWGGYASAGATAIAALTGLPPGWSARDQTIFWTLISIVLSYAALLLSRTVHRIVELFMSACIVIGAGGVIVVAFHPAVSGHWPEFVRGLFTYNPLPPNWDPADNS
;
A
#
# COMPACT_ATOMS: atom_id res chain seq x y z
N MET A 1 38.25 2.28 -43.66
CA MET A 1 37.49 1.76 -42.49
C MET A 1 37.16 2.94 -41.58
N SER A 2 35.97 3.52 -41.74
CA SER A 2 35.51 4.64 -40.91
C SER A 2 35.02 4.09 -39.58
N ARG A 3 35.67 4.45 -38.47
CA ARG A 3 35.16 4.17 -37.11
C ARG A 3 33.94 5.08 -36.91
N SER A 4 32.74 4.51 -36.98
CA SER A 4 31.54 5.17 -36.52
C SER A 4 31.72 5.60 -35.07
N ALA A 5 31.53 6.88 -34.77
CA ALA A 5 31.50 7.39 -33.40
C ALA A 5 30.48 6.58 -32.58
N PRO A 6 30.75 6.27 -31.31
CA PRO A 6 29.75 5.63 -30.45
C PRO A 6 28.49 6.51 -30.41
N PRO A 7 27.29 5.90 -30.31
CA PRO A 7 26.06 6.67 -30.23
C PRO A 7 26.18 7.65 -29.06
N GLN A 8 25.94 8.92 -29.35
CA GLN A 8 26.06 10.00 -28.40
C GLN A 8 24.94 9.81 -27.36
N GLU A 9 25.28 9.19 -26.22
CA GLU A 9 24.31 9.00 -25.13
C GLU A 9 23.81 10.36 -24.68
N ASP A 10 22.50 10.56 -24.81
CA ASP A 10 21.82 11.84 -24.59
C ASP A 10 21.72 12.12 -23.07
N THR A 11 22.86 12.42 -22.45
CA THR A 11 23.00 12.57 -21.00
C THR A 11 22.68 13.99 -20.56
N VAL A 12 21.83 14.14 -19.53
CA VAL A 12 21.48 15.45 -18.96
C VAL A 12 22.12 15.58 -17.58
N ARG A 13 22.94 16.62 -17.34
CA ARG A 13 23.44 16.90 -15.98
C ARG A 13 22.31 17.45 -15.11
N LEU A 14 21.90 16.66 -14.11
CA LEU A 14 20.80 17.01 -13.20
C LEU A 14 21.16 16.60 -11.76
N GLY A 15 21.40 17.57 -10.88
CA GLY A 15 21.79 17.33 -9.48
C GLY A 15 23.28 17.05 -9.28
N THR A 16 23.61 16.37 -8.17
CA THR A 16 25.00 16.12 -7.69
C THR A 16 25.52 14.70 -7.94
N ILE A 17 24.74 13.84 -8.60
CA ILE A 17 25.13 12.47 -8.96
C ILE A 17 25.44 12.38 -10.46
N GLU A 18 25.81 11.19 -10.93
CA GLU A 18 26.14 10.91 -12.34
C GLU A 18 25.06 11.47 -13.30
N PRO A 19 25.42 11.94 -14.52
CA PRO A 19 24.44 12.51 -15.44
C PRO A 19 23.24 11.58 -15.66
N LEU A 20 22.06 12.18 -15.71
CA LEU A 20 20.82 11.46 -15.96
C LEU A 20 20.93 10.81 -17.34
N ARG A 21 20.90 9.48 -17.37
CA ARG A 21 20.80 8.72 -18.62
C ARG A 21 19.33 8.64 -18.99
N ARG A 22 19.00 8.94 -20.26
CA ARG A 22 17.68 8.64 -20.79
C ARG A 22 17.62 7.14 -21.08
N ALA A 23 16.61 6.46 -20.54
CA ALA A 23 16.38 5.05 -20.83
C ALA A 23 15.66 4.93 -22.18
N ASP A 24 15.97 3.86 -22.92
CA ASP A 24 15.17 3.49 -24.07
C ASP A 24 13.76 3.13 -23.61
N LEU A 25 12.76 3.78 -24.21
CA LEU A 25 11.37 3.52 -23.86
C LEU A 25 11.06 2.03 -24.10
N PRO A 26 10.47 1.33 -23.11
CA PRO A 26 10.05 -0.04 -23.31
C PRO A 26 9.01 -0.09 -24.44
N ARG A 27 9.00 -1.18 -25.19
CA ARG A 27 8.00 -1.38 -26.25
C ARG A 27 6.60 -1.25 -25.63
N VAL A 28 5.76 -0.44 -26.26
CA VAL A 28 4.36 -0.27 -25.83
C VAL A 28 3.66 -1.61 -25.96
N VAL A 29 3.36 -2.22 -24.81
CA VAL A 29 2.53 -3.42 -24.74
C VAL A 29 1.06 -3.01 -24.67
N GLY A 30 0.16 -3.87 -25.14
CA GLY A 30 -1.28 -3.58 -25.11
C GLY A 30 -1.80 -3.35 -23.67
N PRO A 31 -2.91 -2.61 -23.49
CA PRO A 31 -3.44 -2.25 -22.17
C PRO A 31 -3.70 -3.46 -21.26
N LEU A 32 -4.10 -4.60 -21.84
CA LEU A 32 -4.29 -5.86 -21.11
C LEU A 32 -2.99 -6.43 -20.52
N ALA A 33 -1.85 -6.26 -21.21
CA ALA A 33 -0.55 -6.70 -20.70
C ALA A 33 -0.03 -5.81 -19.55
N LEU A 34 -0.52 -4.57 -19.46
CA LEU A 34 -0.23 -3.67 -18.34
C LEU A 34 -1.06 -3.96 -17.09
N LEU A 35 -2.17 -4.70 -17.23
CA LEU A 35 -3.01 -5.09 -16.09
C LEU A 35 -2.27 -5.99 -15.11
N GLY A 36 -1.41 -6.91 -15.58
CA GLY A 36 -0.65 -7.80 -14.69
C GLY A 36 0.20 -7.02 -13.67
N PRO A 37 1.15 -6.18 -14.12
CA PRO A 37 1.91 -5.30 -13.24
C PRO A 37 1.04 -4.32 -12.44
N GLY A 38 -0.03 -3.78 -13.05
CA GLY A 38 -0.95 -2.84 -12.40
C GLY A 38 -1.73 -3.46 -11.24
N VAL A 39 -2.19 -4.70 -11.37
CA VAL A 39 -2.88 -5.45 -10.32
C VAL A 39 -1.92 -5.76 -9.18
N VAL A 40 -0.67 -6.17 -9.48
CA VAL A 40 0.35 -6.38 -8.44
C VAL A 40 0.62 -5.08 -7.68
N LEU A 41 0.80 -3.96 -8.36
CA LEU A 41 1.00 -2.64 -7.71
C LEU A 41 -0.23 -2.19 -6.90
N ALA A 42 -1.44 -2.36 -7.44
CA ALA A 42 -2.68 -2.07 -6.71
C ALA A 42 -2.84 -2.94 -5.46
N SER A 43 -2.37 -4.19 -5.54
CA SER A 43 -2.41 -5.12 -4.42
C SER A 43 -1.50 -4.75 -3.25
N PHE A 44 -0.35 -4.12 -3.52
CA PHE A 44 0.49 -3.51 -2.49
C PHE A 44 -0.18 -2.29 -1.84
N GLY A 45 -1.05 -1.60 -2.58
CA GLY A 45 -1.86 -0.50 -2.06
C GLY A 45 -3.03 -0.95 -1.19
N PHE A 46 -3.38 -2.25 -1.19
CA PHE A 46 -4.41 -2.81 -0.32
C PHE A 46 -3.81 -3.15 1.05
N GLY A 47 -3.51 -2.11 1.82
CA GLY A 47 -2.71 -2.20 3.03
C GLY A 47 -3.54 -2.22 4.32
N SER A 48 -2.83 -2.00 5.41
CA SER A 48 -3.39 -1.80 6.75
C SER A 48 -4.34 -0.60 6.85
N GLY A 49 -4.15 0.42 6.00
CA GLY A 49 -5.04 1.58 5.89
C GLY A 49 -6.48 1.20 5.60
N GLU A 50 -6.66 0.46 4.51
CA GLU A 50 -7.96 0.02 3.97
C GLU A 50 -8.60 -1.07 4.81
N LEU A 51 -7.80 -1.91 5.49
CA LEU A 51 -8.32 -3.07 6.22
C LEU A 51 -8.49 -2.84 7.72
N ILE A 52 -7.77 -1.88 8.33
CA ILE A 52 -7.83 -1.60 9.77
C ILE A 52 -8.43 -0.21 10.00
N TRP A 53 -7.80 0.82 9.44
CA TRP A 53 -8.14 2.21 9.75
C TRP A 53 -9.46 2.63 9.13
N TRP A 54 -9.71 2.32 7.86
CA TRP A 54 -10.96 2.67 7.20
C TRP A 54 -12.19 2.03 7.87
N PRO A 55 -12.21 0.73 8.20
CA PRO A 55 -13.31 0.12 8.96
C PRO A 55 -13.47 0.73 10.35
N TYR A 56 -12.38 1.01 11.05
CA TYR A 56 -12.42 1.68 12.36
C TYR A 56 -13.06 3.07 12.28
N LEU A 57 -12.57 3.91 11.36
CA LEU A 57 -13.05 5.27 11.18
C LEU A 57 -14.50 5.30 10.69
N THR A 58 -14.88 4.42 9.76
CA THR A 58 -16.27 4.36 9.27
C THR A 58 -17.22 3.78 10.31
N ALA A 59 -16.78 2.85 11.17
CA ALA A 59 -17.59 2.38 12.30
C ALA A 59 -17.81 3.47 13.36
N LYS A 60 -16.81 4.32 13.62
CA LYS A 60 -16.85 5.38 14.65
C LYS A 60 -17.51 6.68 14.15
N TYR A 61 -17.26 7.05 12.90
CA TYR A 61 -17.63 8.33 12.31
C TYR A 61 -18.61 8.23 11.14
N GLY A 62 -19.04 7.01 10.78
CA GLY A 62 -19.96 6.78 9.66
C GLY A 62 -19.36 7.28 8.34
N LEU A 63 -20.20 7.99 7.58
CA LEU A 63 -19.82 8.54 6.26
C LEU A 63 -19.11 9.89 6.34
N ALA A 64 -18.83 10.42 7.54
CA ALA A 64 -18.29 11.77 7.69
C ALA A 64 -16.94 11.96 6.97
N LEU A 65 -16.11 10.92 6.87
CA LEU A 65 -14.77 11.01 6.27
C LEU A 65 -14.71 10.47 4.83
N VAL A 66 -15.82 9.97 4.27
CA VAL A 66 -15.79 9.28 2.97
C VAL A 66 -15.41 10.22 1.83
N TRP A 67 -15.66 11.53 1.96
CA TRP A 67 -15.27 12.54 0.99
C TRP A 67 -13.74 12.60 0.78
N LEU A 68 -12.94 12.18 1.77
CA LEU A 68 -11.47 12.14 1.68
C LEU A 68 -10.97 11.08 0.68
N MET A 69 -11.80 10.09 0.34
CA MET A 69 -11.43 9.01 -0.57
C MET A 69 -11.08 9.52 -1.97
N ILE A 70 -11.81 10.53 -2.48
CA ILE A 70 -11.55 11.14 -3.79
C ILE A 70 -10.20 11.90 -3.82
N PRO A 71 -9.96 12.93 -2.97
CA PRO A 71 -8.69 13.65 -3.00
C PRO A 71 -7.50 12.76 -2.61
N ALA A 72 -7.66 11.82 -1.67
CA ALA A 72 -6.61 10.86 -1.34
C ALA A 72 -6.28 9.96 -2.55
N GLY A 73 -7.29 9.40 -3.21
CA GLY A 73 -7.11 8.57 -4.40
C GLY A 73 -6.49 9.34 -5.58
N LEU A 74 -6.90 10.59 -5.81
CA LEU A 74 -6.31 11.44 -6.85
C LEU A 74 -4.85 11.78 -6.56
N MET A 75 -4.52 12.11 -5.32
CA MET A 75 -3.15 12.37 -4.90
C MET A 75 -2.28 11.12 -5.06
N GLN A 76 -2.77 9.96 -4.59
CA GLN A 76 -2.09 8.68 -4.72
C GLN A 76 -1.86 8.30 -6.19
N TRP A 77 -2.89 8.47 -7.03
CA TRP A 77 -2.78 8.23 -8.47
C TRP A 77 -1.72 9.13 -9.12
N TRP A 78 -1.77 10.44 -8.84
CA TRP A 78 -0.84 11.41 -9.45
C TRP A 78 0.61 11.12 -9.06
N ILE A 79 0.88 10.89 -7.77
CA ILE A 79 2.23 10.57 -7.28
C ILE A 79 2.75 9.27 -7.93
N ASN A 80 1.94 8.21 -7.93
CA ASN A 80 2.35 6.92 -8.50
C ASN A 80 2.60 7.01 -10.01
N TYR A 81 1.75 7.77 -10.72
CA TYR A 81 1.89 7.98 -12.15
C TYR A 81 3.18 8.74 -12.48
N GLU A 82 3.48 9.80 -11.74
CA GLU A 82 4.69 10.61 -11.93
C GLU A 82 5.97 9.83 -11.61
N LEU A 83 5.96 9.04 -10.54
CA LEU A 83 7.07 8.16 -10.20
C LEU A 83 7.29 7.08 -11.26
N ALA A 84 6.21 6.43 -11.73
CA ALA A 84 6.31 5.45 -12.80
C ALA A 84 6.86 6.07 -14.09
N ARG A 85 6.37 7.26 -14.47
CA ARG A 85 6.87 8.00 -15.63
C ARG A 85 8.35 8.34 -15.50
N TYR A 86 8.79 8.79 -14.32
CA TYR A 86 10.20 9.05 -14.05
C TYR A 86 11.05 7.79 -14.26
N VAL A 87 10.66 6.66 -13.66
CA VAL A 87 11.38 5.38 -13.79
C VAL A 87 11.46 4.93 -15.25
N VAL A 88 10.36 5.05 -15.99
CA VAL A 88 10.31 4.65 -17.41
C VAL A 88 11.21 5.52 -18.29
N LEU A 89 11.27 6.83 -18.05
CA LEU A 89 12.05 7.76 -18.87
C LEU A 89 13.55 7.75 -18.55
N THR A 90 13.91 7.42 -17.32
CA THR A 90 15.29 7.56 -16.81
C THR A 90 15.96 6.23 -16.52
N GLY A 91 15.18 5.17 -16.30
CA GLY A 91 15.68 3.90 -15.78
C GLY A 91 16.17 3.98 -14.33
N GLU A 92 16.02 5.13 -13.67
CA GLU A 92 16.47 5.35 -12.30
C GLU A 92 15.34 5.08 -11.31
N SER A 93 15.71 4.57 -10.13
CA SER A 93 14.73 4.39 -9.04
C SER A 93 14.24 5.76 -8.51
N PRO A 94 13.04 5.82 -7.91
CA PRO A 94 12.56 7.03 -7.21
C PRO A 94 13.56 7.58 -6.18
N TRP A 95 14.29 6.70 -5.50
CA TRP A 95 15.32 7.07 -4.52
C TRP A 95 16.49 7.85 -5.12
N ALA A 96 16.90 7.49 -6.34
CA ALA A 96 17.91 8.25 -7.07
C ALA A 96 17.39 9.64 -7.44
N ALA A 97 16.11 9.74 -7.84
CA ALA A 97 15.43 11.01 -8.10
C ALA A 97 15.49 11.95 -6.88
N TYR A 98 15.14 11.46 -5.69
CA TYR A 98 15.17 12.25 -4.46
C TYR A 98 16.58 12.72 -4.10
N THR A 99 17.57 11.85 -4.33
CA THR A 99 18.98 12.16 -4.09
C THR A 99 19.49 13.26 -5.04
N ARG A 100 18.97 13.34 -6.27
CA ARG A 100 19.26 14.43 -7.21
C ARG A 100 18.72 15.78 -6.73
N ILE A 101 17.57 15.80 -6.07
CA ILE A 101 16.97 17.02 -5.50
C ILE A 101 17.78 17.48 -4.29
N SER A 102 17.95 16.61 -3.30
CA SER A 102 18.74 16.88 -2.11
C SER A 102 19.10 15.59 -1.40
N ARG A 103 20.38 15.42 -1.06
CA ARG A 103 20.85 14.28 -0.25
C ARG A 103 20.21 14.27 1.13
N VAL A 104 19.98 15.46 1.71
CA VAL A 104 19.32 15.59 3.02
C VAL A 104 17.86 15.15 2.92
N PHE A 105 17.15 15.59 1.87
CA PHE A 105 15.78 15.16 1.64
C PHE A 105 15.68 13.65 1.45
N SER A 106 16.56 13.06 0.64
CA SER A 106 16.64 11.61 0.43
C SER A 106 16.86 10.86 1.74
N LEU A 107 17.78 11.32 2.59
CA LEU A 107 18.05 10.71 3.89
C LEU A 107 16.83 10.81 4.84
N LEU A 108 16.18 11.98 4.91
CA LEU A 108 14.98 12.17 5.73
C LEU A 108 13.84 11.28 5.27
N TYR A 109 13.62 11.18 3.96
CA TYR A 109 12.60 10.32 3.39
C TYR A 109 12.92 8.83 3.64
N TRP A 110 14.20 8.44 3.59
CA TRP A 110 14.63 7.09 3.92
C TRP A 110 14.42 6.75 5.40
N ALA A 111 14.73 7.68 6.31
CA ALA A 111 14.45 7.54 7.73
C ALA A 111 12.93 7.43 8.00
N PHE A 112 12.14 8.28 7.35
CA PHE A 112 10.67 8.22 7.42
C PHE A 112 10.14 6.86 6.93
N ALA A 113 10.65 6.35 5.82
CA ALA A 113 10.28 5.03 5.30
C ALA A 113 10.63 3.89 6.27
N ILE A 114 11.77 3.94 6.96
CA ILE A 114 12.07 2.94 8.01
C ILE A 114 11.05 3.02 9.13
N VAL A 115 10.74 4.22 9.63
CA VAL A 115 9.80 4.40 10.74
C VAL A 115 8.42 3.86 10.38
N THR A 116 7.94 4.11 9.16
CA THR A 116 6.64 3.59 8.69
C THR A 116 6.67 2.08 8.45
N LEU A 117 7.81 1.51 8.04
CA LEU A 117 7.99 0.06 7.91
C LEU A 117 8.16 -0.64 9.27
N ALA A 118 8.62 0.07 10.30
CA ALA A 118 8.79 -0.46 11.65
C ALA A 118 7.46 -0.78 12.36
N TRP A 119 6.32 -0.36 11.80
CA TRP A 119 4.97 -0.70 12.25
C TRP A 119 4.58 -2.18 12.10
N TRP A 120 5.50 -3.02 11.61
CA TRP A 120 5.27 -4.44 11.42
C TRP A 120 4.68 -5.17 12.63
N GLY A 121 5.12 -4.83 13.85
CA GLY A 121 4.53 -5.40 15.08
C GLY A 121 3.05 -5.04 15.25
N GLY A 122 2.65 -3.83 14.88
CA GLY A 122 1.25 -3.39 14.87
C GLY A 122 0.42 -4.18 13.87
N TYR A 123 0.93 -4.42 12.67
CA TYR A 123 0.25 -5.24 11.65
C TYR A 123 0.11 -6.69 12.06
N ALA A 124 1.16 -7.29 12.63
CA ALA A 124 1.11 -8.62 13.19
C ALA A 124 0.05 -8.71 14.31
N SER A 125 -0.02 -7.71 15.19
CA SER A 125 -1.00 -7.64 16.28
C SER A 125 -2.44 -7.47 15.79
N ALA A 126 -2.67 -6.66 14.76
CA ALA A 126 -4.00 -6.48 14.19
C ALA A 126 -4.50 -7.78 13.53
N GLY A 127 -3.67 -8.43 12.72
CA GLY A 127 -3.99 -9.73 12.14
C GLY A 127 -4.19 -10.81 13.21
N ALA A 128 -3.35 -10.83 14.24
CA ALA A 128 -3.47 -11.73 15.37
C ALA A 128 -4.77 -11.53 16.17
N THR A 129 -5.24 -10.28 16.31
CA THR A 129 -6.52 -9.97 16.97
C THR A 129 -7.69 -10.56 16.17
N ALA A 130 -7.65 -10.47 14.84
CA ALA A 130 -8.66 -11.10 14.00
C ALA A 130 -8.63 -12.63 14.12
N ILE A 131 -7.44 -13.25 14.12
CA ILE A 131 -7.30 -14.72 14.31
C ILE A 131 -7.79 -15.14 15.70
N ALA A 132 -7.44 -14.39 16.74
CA ALA A 132 -7.91 -14.62 18.11
C ALA A 132 -9.44 -14.57 18.18
N ALA A 133 -10.06 -13.56 17.59
CA ALA A 133 -11.52 -13.43 17.53
C ALA A 133 -12.20 -14.55 16.75
N LEU A 134 -11.59 -15.04 15.66
CA LEU A 134 -12.13 -16.13 14.84
C LEU A 134 -11.99 -17.51 15.50
N THR A 135 -10.87 -17.76 16.17
CA THR A 135 -10.54 -19.09 16.71
C THR A 135 -10.92 -19.27 18.17
N GLY A 136 -10.95 -18.17 18.95
CA GLY A 136 -11.11 -18.21 20.40
C GLY A 136 -9.98 -18.95 21.13
N LEU A 137 -8.84 -19.16 20.46
CA LEU A 137 -7.70 -19.91 21.00
C LEU A 137 -6.60 -18.96 21.51
N PRO A 138 -5.93 -19.30 22.63
CA PRO A 138 -6.22 -20.42 23.52
C PRO A 138 -7.48 -20.18 24.38
N PRO A 139 -8.29 -21.21 24.66
CA PRO A 139 -9.52 -21.05 25.41
C PRO A 139 -9.23 -20.69 26.88
N GLY A 140 -10.07 -19.83 27.46
CA GLY A 140 -9.93 -19.37 28.85
C GLY A 140 -8.90 -18.25 29.05
N TRP A 141 -8.22 -17.81 27.98
CA TRP A 141 -7.32 -16.66 28.01
C TRP A 141 -8.09 -15.36 27.80
N SER A 142 -7.55 -14.24 28.30
CA SER A 142 -8.12 -12.93 27.99
C SER A 142 -7.94 -12.61 26.50
N ALA A 143 -8.80 -11.75 25.93
CA ALA A 143 -8.68 -11.34 24.53
C ALA A 143 -7.28 -10.75 24.21
N ARG A 144 -6.71 -10.01 25.17
CA ARG A 144 -5.36 -9.46 25.05
C ARG A 144 -4.30 -10.56 24.97
N ASP A 145 -4.39 -11.57 25.81
CA ASP A 145 -3.40 -12.66 25.84
C ASP A 145 -3.51 -13.53 24.59
N GLN A 146 -4.72 -13.76 24.07
CA GLN A 146 -4.93 -14.43 22.79
C GLN A 146 -4.31 -13.63 21.63
N THR A 147 -4.51 -12.30 21.59
CA THR A 147 -3.85 -11.44 20.60
C THR A 147 -2.33 -11.54 20.70
N ILE A 148 -1.75 -11.43 21.90
CA ILE A 148 -0.29 -11.53 22.08
C ILE A 148 0.22 -12.89 21.62
N PHE A 149 -0.47 -13.98 21.99
CA PHE A 149 -0.13 -15.34 21.57
C PHE A 149 -0.07 -15.48 20.04
N TRP A 150 -1.12 -15.05 19.35
CA TRP A 150 -1.17 -15.10 17.88
C TRP A 150 -0.19 -14.13 17.23
N THR A 151 0.12 -13.00 17.87
CA THR A 151 1.12 -12.03 17.40
C THR A 151 2.49 -12.67 17.37
N LEU A 152 2.90 -13.29 18.48
CA LEU A 152 4.19 -13.97 18.58
C LEU A 152 4.31 -15.11 17.56
N ILE A 153 3.25 -15.91 17.39
CA ILE A 153 3.21 -16.96 16.36
C ILE A 153 3.39 -16.35 14.96
N SER A 154 2.64 -15.31 14.63
CA SER A 154 2.70 -14.65 13.31
C SER A 154 4.09 -14.07 13.03
N ILE A 155 4.74 -13.51 14.05
CA ILE A 155 6.11 -12.99 13.99
C ILE A 155 7.11 -14.13 13.69
N VAL A 156 7.04 -15.22 14.44
CA VAL A 156 7.92 -16.39 14.26
C VAL A 156 7.74 -17.01 12.87
N LEU A 157 6.50 -17.19 12.43
CA LEU A 157 6.19 -17.75 11.11
C LEU A 157 6.71 -16.87 9.97
N SER A 158 6.54 -15.55 10.11
CA SER A 158 7.03 -14.59 9.13
C SER A 158 8.56 -14.57 9.07
N TYR A 159 9.25 -14.63 10.22
CA TYR A 159 10.71 -14.72 10.26
C TYR A 159 11.22 -16.04 9.66
N ALA A 160 10.58 -17.16 9.96
CA ALA A 160 10.89 -18.44 9.33
C ALA A 160 10.70 -18.39 7.81
N ALA A 161 9.59 -17.81 7.33
CA ALA A 161 9.32 -17.64 5.91
C ALA A 161 10.43 -16.81 5.20
N LEU A 162 10.93 -15.76 5.84
CA LEU A 162 12.04 -14.95 5.32
C LEU A 162 13.35 -15.75 5.23
N LEU A 163 13.65 -16.62 6.20
CA LEU A 163 14.86 -17.44 6.18
C LEU A 163 14.81 -18.56 5.13
N LEU A 164 13.62 -19.11 4.87
CA LEU A 164 13.39 -20.16 3.87
C LEU A 164 13.11 -19.60 2.45
N SER A 165 13.36 -18.29 2.28
CA SER A 165 12.96 -17.42 1.17
C SER A 165 13.03 -18.07 -0.23
N ARG A 166 14.08 -18.82 -0.58
CA ARG A 166 14.21 -19.38 -1.95
C ARG A 166 13.05 -20.30 -2.37
N THR A 167 12.41 -21.00 -1.44
CA THR A 167 11.24 -21.89 -1.71
C THR A 167 9.92 -21.19 -1.39
N VAL A 168 9.93 -20.25 -0.45
CA VAL A 168 8.71 -19.66 0.13
C VAL A 168 8.12 -18.52 -0.71
N HIS A 169 8.90 -17.87 -1.59
CA HIS A 169 8.40 -16.79 -2.44
C HIS A 169 7.11 -17.15 -3.18
N ARG A 170 7.06 -18.33 -3.82
CA ARG A 170 5.87 -18.77 -4.58
C ARG A 170 4.67 -19.05 -3.66
N ILE A 171 4.91 -19.56 -2.46
CA ILE A 171 3.85 -19.83 -1.47
C ILE A 171 3.29 -18.51 -0.94
N VAL A 172 4.16 -17.55 -0.61
CA VAL A 172 3.77 -16.22 -0.15
C VAL A 172 3.02 -15.47 -1.24
N GLU A 173 3.50 -15.50 -2.48
CA GLU A 173 2.82 -14.89 -3.62
C GLU A 173 1.41 -15.45 -3.80
N LEU A 174 1.26 -16.79 -3.75
CA LEU A 174 -0.05 -17.44 -3.86
C LEU A 174 -0.96 -17.07 -2.69
N PHE A 175 -0.43 -17.09 -1.47
CA PHE A 175 -1.18 -16.76 -0.25
C PHE A 175 -1.66 -15.31 -0.26
N MET A 176 -0.77 -14.36 -0.56
CA MET A 176 -1.12 -12.94 -0.67
C MET A 176 -2.15 -12.73 -1.78
N SER A 177 -1.94 -13.32 -2.95
CA SER A 177 -2.90 -13.25 -4.06
C SER A 177 -4.28 -13.76 -3.64
N ALA A 178 -4.34 -14.88 -2.91
CA ALA A 178 -5.59 -15.43 -2.39
C ALA A 178 -6.25 -14.49 -1.37
N CYS A 179 -5.50 -13.95 -0.41
CA CYS A 179 -6.01 -12.97 0.57
C CYS A 179 -6.61 -11.75 -0.12
N ILE A 180 -5.96 -11.23 -1.16
CA ILE A 180 -6.43 -10.06 -1.92
C ILE A 180 -7.71 -10.39 -2.68
N VAL A 181 -7.75 -11.52 -3.39
CA VAL A 181 -8.95 -11.95 -4.13
C VAL A 181 -10.12 -12.18 -3.20
N ILE A 182 -9.91 -12.85 -2.07
CA ILE A 182 -10.94 -13.10 -1.07
C ILE A 182 -11.39 -11.79 -0.41
N GLY A 183 -10.46 -10.93 -0.01
CA GLY A 183 -10.75 -9.65 0.64
C GLY A 183 -11.52 -8.71 -0.28
N ALA A 184 -11.01 -8.46 -1.49
CA ALA A 184 -11.67 -7.62 -2.49
C ALA A 184 -13.03 -8.20 -2.91
N GLY A 185 -13.10 -9.52 -3.14
CA GLY A 185 -14.36 -10.20 -3.44
C GLY A 185 -15.37 -10.09 -2.29
N GLY A 186 -14.92 -10.25 -1.06
CA GLY A 186 -15.74 -10.11 0.15
C GLY A 186 -16.33 -8.71 0.29
N VAL A 187 -15.53 -7.65 0.05
CA VAL A 187 -16.02 -6.27 0.05
C VAL A 187 -17.10 -6.05 -1.01
N ILE A 188 -16.91 -6.58 -2.22
CA ILE A 188 -17.92 -6.49 -3.29
C ILE A 188 -19.22 -7.19 -2.85
N VAL A 189 -19.12 -8.41 -2.31
CA VAL A 189 -20.29 -9.16 -1.82
C VAL A 189 -21.04 -8.38 -0.74
N VAL A 190 -20.32 -7.81 0.24
CA VAL A 190 -20.91 -7.00 1.32
C VAL A 190 -21.57 -5.74 0.77
N ALA A 191 -20.93 -5.05 -0.18
CA ALA A 191 -21.43 -3.80 -0.75
C ALA A 191 -22.75 -3.99 -1.53
N PHE A 192 -23.00 -5.17 -2.07
CA PHE A 192 -24.24 -5.53 -2.75
C PHE A 192 -25.19 -6.40 -1.91
N HIS A 193 -24.86 -6.66 -0.64
CA HIS A 193 -25.74 -7.39 0.25
C HIS A 193 -27.03 -6.59 0.51
N PRO A 194 -28.23 -7.22 0.52
CA PRO A 194 -29.51 -6.51 0.70
C PRO A 194 -29.59 -5.63 1.95
N ALA A 195 -28.86 -6.00 3.02
CA ALA A 195 -28.80 -5.22 4.25
C ALA A 195 -28.03 -3.89 4.10
N VAL A 196 -27.19 -3.75 3.08
CA VAL A 196 -26.31 -2.57 2.86
C VAL A 196 -26.68 -1.81 1.60
N SER A 197 -27.25 -2.49 0.59
CA SER A 197 -27.55 -1.91 -0.73
C SER A 197 -28.46 -0.69 -0.68
N GLY A 198 -29.26 -0.51 0.37
CA GLY A 198 -30.07 0.69 0.58
C GLY A 198 -29.26 1.97 0.83
N HIS A 199 -28.00 1.86 1.27
CA HIS A 199 -27.16 2.99 1.69
C HIS A 199 -26.27 3.58 0.58
N TRP A 200 -26.35 3.05 -0.65
CA TRP A 200 -25.59 3.55 -1.79
C TRP A 200 -25.82 5.04 -2.08
N PRO A 201 -27.06 5.57 -2.05
CA PRO A 201 -27.30 6.99 -2.29
C PRO A 201 -26.62 7.89 -1.26
N GLU A 202 -26.68 7.54 0.02
CA GLU A 202 -26.00 8.29 1.09
C GLU A 202 -24.48 8.21 0.95
N PHE A 203 -23.94 7.05 0.62
CA PHE A 203 -22.51 6.86 0.39
C PHE A 203 -22.01 7.74 -0.77
N VAL A 204 -22.69 7.69 -1.92
CA VAL A 204 -22.32 8.50 -3.10
C VAL A 204 -22.44 9.99 -2.79
N ARG A 205 -23.49 10.43 -2.08
CA ARG A 205 -23.60 11.83 -1.64
C ARG A 205 -22.46 12.20 -0.69
N GLY A 206 -22.10 11.31 0.22
CA GLY A 206 -20.99 11.49 1.16
C GLY A 206 -19.66 11.75 0.46
N LEU A 207 -19.39 11.10 -0.68
CA LEU A 207 -18.15 11.29 -1.45
C LEU A 207 -17.92 12.75 -1.88
N PHE A 208 -19.00 13.52 -2.07
CA PHE A 208 -18.94 14.91 -2.51
C PHE A 208 -19.33 15.92 -1.41
N THR A 209 -19.71 15.43 -0.23
CA THR A 209 -20.11 16.28 0.89
C THR A 209 -18.91 16.52 1.79
N TYR A 210 -18.30 17.70 1.67
CA TYR A 210 -17.21 18.09 2.55
C TYR A 210 -17.68 18.12 4.01
N ASN A 211 -16.92 17.45 4.87
CA ASN A 211 -17.11 17.47 6.31
C ASN A 211 -15.75 17.66 6.99
N PRO A 212 -15.48 18.83 7.60
CA PRO A 212 -14.15 19.17 8.10
C PRO A 212 -13.69 18.23 9.21
N LEU A 213 -14.58 17.85 10.13
CA LEU A 213 -14.34 16.94 11.26
C LEU A 213 -15.70 16.43 11.79
N PRO A 214 -15.85 15.11 12.08
CA PRO A 214 -17.04 14.56 12.71
C PRO A 214 -17.34 15.27 14.05
N PRO A 215 -18.61 15.56 14.38
CA PRO A 215 -18.97 16.20 15.66
C PRO A 215 -18.54 15.40 16.91
N ASN A 216 -18.39 14.09 16.77
CA ASN A 216 -17.97 13.15 17.80
C ASN A 216 -16.48 12.77 17.72
N TRP A 217 -15.65 13.63 17.10
CA TRP A 217 -14.20 13.38 16.98
C TRP A 217 -13.55 13.13 18.33
N ASP A 218 -12.86 12.00 18.45
CA ASP A 218 -12.10 11.62 19.62
C ASP A 218 -10.65 12.10 19.45
N PRO A 219 -10.13 12.98 20.32
CA PRO A 219 -8.75 13.43 20.26
C PRO A 219 -7.71 12.30 20.31
N ALA A 220 -8.06 11.14 20.88
CA ALA A 220 -7.19 9.97 20.92
C ALA A 220 -6.95 9.32 19.53
N ASP A 221 -7.78 9.63 18.53
CA ASP A 221 -7.57 9.13 17.16
C ASP A 221 -6.56 9.98 16.35
N ASN A 222 -6.04 11.07 16.94
CA ASN A 222 -4.97 11.88 16.35
C ASN A 222 -3.56 11.34 16.67
N SER A 223 -3.44 10.32 17.54
CA SER A 223 -2.19 9.86 18.15
C SER A 223 -1.83 8.44 17.79
#